data_AF-A0A7Y6Z2R1-F1
#
_entry.id   AF-A0A7Y6Z2R1-F1
#
_cell.length_a   1.000
_cell.length_b   1.000
_cell.length_c   1.000
_cell.angle_alpha   90.00
_cell.angle_beta   90.00
_cell.angle_gamma   90.00
#
_symmetry.space_group_name_H-M   'P 1'
#
loop_
_entity.id
_entity.type
_entity.pdbx_description
1 polymer ?
#
loop_
_entity_poly.entity_id
_entity_poly.type
_entity_poly.pdbx_seq_one_letter_code
_entity_poly.pdbx_strand_id
1 'polypeptide(L)'
;MKVEGVDPVSGKKITEEASRLTADDVAEINRSGISEENLKSTIDGLNISADAKSVLYEISKSTVKAGKFILKIGRKILDIVVSLFRSYPEAGFGLILGSILGFLIGAIPIVGFILGPVVGPLFAAFGLILGFQQDISNKALAREIAKANRSFGNLAG
;
A
#
# COMPACT_ATOMS: atom_id res chain seq x y z
N MET A 1 -4.13 17.88 10.54
CA MET A 1 -2.77 17.54 11.03
C MET A 1 -1.78 17.65 9.89
N LYS A 2 -0.53 18.08 10.12
CA LYS A 2 0.51 18.02 9.08
C LYS A 2 0.99 16.59 8.88
N VAL A 3 1.07 16.18 7.62
CA VAL A 3 1.53 14.87 7.19
C VAL A 3 2.79 15.07 6.37
N GLU A 4 3.89 14.41 6.77
CA GLU A 4 5.20 14.51 6.15
C GLU A 4 5.56 13.14 5.57
N GLY A 5 5.90 13.13 4.28
CA GLY A 5 6.36 11.98 3.54
C GLY A 5 7.81 12.15 3.12
N VAL A 6 8.57 11.07 3.14
CA VAL A 6 9.96 11.05 2.67
C VAL A 6 10.06 10.04 1.54
N ASP A 7 10.53 10.49 0.38
CA ASP A 7 10.86 9.61 -0.74
C ASP A 7 11.99 8.67 -0.30
N PRO A 8 11.80 7.34 -0.38
CA PRO A 8 12.76 6.37 0.13
C PRO A 8 14.04 6.27 -0.73
N VAL A 9 14.01 6.78 -1.96
CA VAL A 9 15.13 6.74 -2.91
C VAL A 9 15.91 8.05 -2.89
N SER A 10 15.21 9.18 -3.00
CA SER A 10 15.83 10.51 -3.11
C SER A 10 16.00 11.22 -1.77
N GLY A 11 15.32 10.76 -0.71
CA GLY A 11 15.29 11.44 0.59
C GLY A 11 14.52 12.77 0.59
N LYS A 12 13.92 13.14 -0.54
CA LYS A 12 13.13 14.36 -0.68
C LYS A 12 11.90 14.29 0.23
N LYS A 13 11.51 15.43 0.79
CA LYS A 13 10.35 15.54 1.67
C LYS A 13 9.19 16.22 0.95
N ILE A 14 7.98 15.75 1.23
CA ILE A 14 6.73 16.43 0.92
C ILE A 14 5.96 16.63 2.23
N THR A 15 5.20 17.72 2.32
CA THR A 15 4.35 17.99 3.47
C THR A 15 2.97 18.39 2.97
N GLU A 16 1.95 17.75 3.52
CA GLU A 16 0.54 17.94 3.19
C GLU A 16 -0.24 18.26 4.46
N GLU A 17 -1.33 19.02 4.33
CA GLU A 17 -2.24 19.27 5.45
C GLU A 17 -3.44 18.32 5.38
N ALA A 18 -3.43 17.27 6.20
CA ALA A 18 -4.55 16.35 6.32
C ALA A 18 -5.50 16.85 7.41
N SER A 19 -6.39 17.79 7.04
CA SER A 19 -7.31 18.45 7.98
C SER A 19 -8.29 17.50 8.67
N ARG A 20 -8.57 16.34 8.04
CA ARG A 20 -9.55 15.35 8.51
C ARG A 20 -8.94 14.18 9.29
N LEU A 21 -7.62 14.08 9.36
CA LEU A 21 -6.94 12.97 10.03
C LEU A 21 -7.03 13.10 11.55
N THR A 22 -7.52 12.06 12.23
CA THR A 22 -7.63 11.98 13.69
C THR A 22 -6.60 11.02 14.30
N ALA A 23 -6.47 11.01 15.63
CA ALA A 23 -5.61 10.05 16.32
C ALA A 23 -6.12 8.59 16.20
N ASP A 24 -7.44 8.40 16.11
CA ASP A 24 -8.05 7.07 15.94
C ASP A 24 -7.77 6.52 14.54
N ASP A 25 -7.79 7.36 13.51
CA ASP A 25 -7.38 6.99 12.16
C ASP A 25 -5.91 6.53 12.13
N VAL A 26 -5.03 7.25 12.85
CA VAL A 26 -3.62 6.88 12.99
C VAL A 26 -3.48 5.52 13.65
N ALA A 27 -4.24 5.25 14.71
CA ALA A 27 -4.22 3.97 15.41
C ALA A 27 -4.72 2.83 14.49
N GLU A 28 -5.75 3.09 13.68
CA GLU A 28 -6.29 2.13 12.72
C GLU A 28 -5.29 1.78 11.60
N ILE A 29 -4.62 2.79 11.04
CA ILE A 29 -3.58 2.59 10.02
C ILE A 29 -2.42 1.79 10.59
N ASN A 30 -2.03 2.06 11.84
CA ASN A 30 -0.95 1.33 12.50
C ASN A 30 -1.34 -0.07 12.98
N ARG A 31 -2.63 -0.37 13.06
CA ARG A 31 -3.09 -1.73 13.36
C ARG A 31 -2.80 -2.64 12.17
N SER A 32 -1.95 -3.62 12.39
CA SER A 32 -1.66 -4.68 11.42
C SER A 32 -2.03 -6.04 12.02
N GLY A 33 -2.72 -6.87 11.24
CA GLY A 33 -3.08 -8.24 11.58
C GLY A 33 -1.90 -9.23 11.47
N ILE A 34 -0.80 -8.82 10.83
CA ILE A 34 0.41 -9.65 10.67
C ILE A 34 1.63 -8.98 11.32
N SER A 35 2.49 -9.80 11.92
CA SER A 35 3.81 -9.34 12.41
C SER A 35 4.73 -9.00 11.23
N GLU A 36 5.81 -8.25 11.48
CA GLU A 36 6.81 -7.93 10.45
C GLU A 36 7.53 -9.20 9.95
N GLU A 37 7.87 -10.10 10.88
CA GLU A 37 8.44 -11.40 10.58
C GLU A 37 7.49 -12.27 9.75
N ASN A 38 6.20 -12.29 10.08
CA ASN A 38 5.20 -13.05 9.32
C ASN A 38 4.98 -12.45 7.94
N LEU A 39 5.01 -11.12 7.80
CA LEU A 39 4.95 -10.45 6.50
C LEU A 39 6.17 -10.85 5.66
N LYS A 40 7.36 -10.85 6.26
CA LYS A 40 8.59 -11.28 5.60
C LYS A 40 8.51 -12.73 5.11
N SER A 41 8.16 -13.65 6.00
CA SER A 41 7.95 -15.05 5.64
C SER A 41 6.91 -15.23 4.53
N THR A 42 5.83 -14.42 4.54
CA THR A 42 4.83 -14.44 3.47
C THR A 42 5.41 -14.00 2.13
N ILE A 43 6.18 -12.90 2.09
CA ILE A 43 6.83 -12.39 0.87
C ILE A 43 7.85 -13.42 0.34
N ASP A 44 8.65 -14.02 1.23
CA ASP A 44 9.64 -15.03 0.88
C ASP A 44 9.00 -16.28 0.26
N GLY A 45 7.78 -16.64 0.69
CA GLY A 45 7.01 -17.76 0.17
C GLY A 45 6.35 -17.52 -1.20
N LEU A 46 6.34 -16.29 -1.72
CA LEU A 46 5.74 -15.99 -3.02
C LEU A 46 6.58 -16.58 -4.16
N ASN A 47 5.92 -17.16 -5.16
CA ASN A 47 6.56 -17.65 -6.39
C ASN A 47 6.76 -16.50 -7.40
N ILE A 48 7.62 -15.55 -7.05
CA ILE A 48 7.95 -14.34 -7.84
C ILE A 48 9.47 -14.12 -7.83
N SER A 49 9.98 -13.23 -8.69
CA SER A 49 11.42 -12.94 -8.76
C SER A 49 11.98 -12.36 -7.46
N ALA A 50 13.27 -12.57 -7.21
CA ALA A 50 13.97 -12.00 -6.05
C ALA A 50 13.92 -10.46 -6.04
N ASP A 51 13.97 -9.85 -7.23
CA ASP A 51 13.83 -8.40 -7.39
C ASP A 51 12.43 -7.96 -6.94
N ALA A 52 11.37 -8.63 -7.39
CA ALA A 52 10.00 -8.31 -6.96
C ALA A 52 9.82 -8.45 -5.44
N LYS A 53 10.41 -9.50 -4.82
CA LYS A 53 10.42 -9.64 -3.35
C LYS A 53 11.14 -8.48 -2.67
N SER A 54 12.30 -8.09 -3.18
CA SER A 54 13.09 -6.96 -2.66
C SER A 54 12.28 -5.66 -2.70
N VAL A 55 11.53 -5.43 -3.77
CA VAL A 55 10.67 -4.24 -3.86
C VAL A 55 9.51 -4.31 -2.86
N LEU A 56 8.88 -5.48 -2.66
CA LEU A 56 7.87 -5.66 -1.61
C LEU A 56 8.43 -5.38 -0.22
N TYR A 57 9.70 -5.74 0.03
CA TYR A 57 10.39 -5.40 1.28
C TYR A 57 10.56 -3.90 1.46
N GLU A 58 10.95 -3.18 0.42
CA GLU A 58 11.07 -1.71 0.48
C GLU A 58 9.70 -1.04 0.71
N ILE A 59 8.64 -1.55 0.08
CA ILE A 59 7.28 -1.10 0.38
C ILE A 59 6.97 -1.31 1.86
N SER A 60 7.28 -2.47 2.45
CA SER A 60 6.94 -2.78 3.85
C SER A 60 7.52 -1.79 4.87
N LYS A 61 8.67 -1.18 4.54
CA LYS A 61 9.38 -0.20 5.37
C LYS A 61 8.86 1.22 5.21
N SER A 62 8.00 1.48 4.23
CA SER A 62 7.50 2.82 3.93
C SER A 62 6.65 3.36 5.09
N THR A 63 7.02 4.54 5.58
CA THR A 63 6.33 5.23 6.67
C THR A 63 5.99 6.67 6.33
N VAL A 64 4.98 7.20 7.02
CA VAL A 64 4.58 8.60 6.95
C VAL A 64 4.52 9.17 8.34
N LYS A 65 4.97 10.40 8.54
CA LYS A 65 4.84 11.09 9.82
C LYS A 65 3.57 11.94 9.81
N ALA A 66 2.69 11.77 10.79
CA ALA A 66 1.48 12.56 10.95
C ALA A 66 1.50 13.25 12.32
N GLY A 67 1.81 14.54 12.35
CA GLY A 67 2.09 15.26 13.59
C GLY A 67 3.20 14.59 14.41
N LYS A 68 2.85 14.04 15.58
CA LYS A 68 3.78 13.31 16.46
C LYS A 68 3.85 11.79 16.21
N PHE A 69 3.02 11.28 15.31
CA PHE A 69 2.88 9.85 15.08
C PHE A 69 3.64 9.41 13.83
N ILE A 70 4.08 8.15 13.82
CA ILE A 70 4.62 7.47 12.64
C ILE A 70 3.60 6.43 12.19
N LEU A 71 3.19 6.51 10.93
CA LEU A 71 2.25 5.64 10.24
C LEU A 71 3.03 4.60 9.44
N LYS A 72 2.84 3.31 9.72
CA LYS A 72 3.44 2.19 8.98
C LYS A 72 2.63 1.83 7.74
N ILE A 73 2.49 2.80 6.82
CA ILE A 73 1.62 2.68 5.64
C ILE A 73 1.98 1.47 4.78
N GLY A 74 3.27 1.27 4.51
CA GLY A 74 3.75 0.14 3.71
C GLY A 74 3.30 -1.21 4.25
N ARG A 75 3.46 -1.41 5.56
CA ARG A 75 3.02 -2.63 6.24
C ARG A 75 1.50 -2.80 6.21
N LYS A 76 0.72 -1.73 6.43
CA LYS A 76 -0.74 -1.79 6.36
C LYS A 76 -1.23 -2.18 4.96
N ILE A 77 -0.60 -1.64 3.92
CA ILE A 77 -0.91 -2.00 2.53
C ILE A 77 -0.67 -3.49 2.31
N LEU A 78 0.52 -3.99 2.67
CA LEU A 78 0.87 -5.39 2.44
C LEU A 78 0.05 -6.36 3.29
N ASP A 79 -0.32 -5.97 4.50
CA ASP A 79 -1.24 -6.73 5.35
C ASP A 79 -2.61 -6.91 4.69
N ILE A 80 -3.17 -5.83 4.13
CA ILE A 80 -4.41 -5.90 3.36
C ILE A 80 -4.23 -6.80 2.12
N VAL A 81 -3.15 -6.63 1.36
CA VAL A 81 -2.87 -7.44 0.16
C VAL A 81 -2.80 -8.92 0.52
N VAL A 82 -2.07 -9.29 1.57
CA VAL A 82 -1.95 -10.67 2.05
C VAL A 82 -3.30 -11.21 2.53
N SER A 83 -4.06 -10.42 3.29
CA SER A 83 -5.40 -10.81 3.74
C SER A 83 -6.35 -11.09 2.58
N LEU A 84 -6.33 -10.24 1.55
CA LEU A 84 -7.15 -10.43 0.35
C LEU A 84 -6.67 -11.61 -0.48
N PHE A 85 -5.37 -11.79 -0.66
CA PHE A 85 -4.83 -12.93 -1.40
C PHE A 85 -5.21 -14.26 -0.75
N ARG A 86 -5.19 -14.34 0.60
CA ARG A 86 -5.68 -15.51 1.33
C ARG A 86 -7.18 -15.74 1.18
N SER A 87 -7.96 -14.66 1.08
CA SER A 87 -9.42 -14.73 0.96
C SER A 87 -9.89 -14.99 -0.48
N TYR A 88 -9.05 -14.64 -1.46
CA TYR A 88 -9.32 -14.73 -2.90
C TYR A 88 -8.11 -15.30 -3.64
N PRO A 89 -7.72 -16.56 -3.38
CA PRO A 89 -6.53 -17.17 -4.00
C PRO A 89 -6.63 -17.30 -5.52
N GLU A 90 -7.85 -17.34 -6.06
CA GLU A 90 -8.14 -17.32 -7.50
C GLU A 90 -7.75 -15.99 -8.16
N ALA A 91 -7.64 -14.91 -7.37
CA ALA A 91 -7.10 -13.64 -7.85
C ALA A 91 -5.58 -13.64 -7.68
N GLY A 92 -4.86 -13.41 -8.77
CA GLY A 92 -3.40 -13.35 -8.74
C GLY A 92 -2.90 -12.28 -7.76
N PHE A 93 -1.83 -12.58 -7.03
CA PHE A 93 -1.21 -11.66 -6.07
C PHE A 93 -0.90 -10.30 -6.70
N GLY A 94 -0.34 -10.31 -7.93
CA GLY A 94 -0.06 -9.10 -8.69
C GLY A 94 -1.32 -8.27 -8.97
N LEU A 95 -2.45 -8.91 -9.28
CA LEU A 95 -3.71 -8.19 -9.52
C LEU A 95 -4.17 -7.46 -8.26
N ILE A 96 -4.22 -8.15 -7.12
CA ILE A 96 -4.63 -7.56 -5.83
C ILE A 96 -3.70 -6.41 -5.44
N LEU A 97 -2.39 -6.66 -5.50
CA LEU A 97 -1.36 -5.67 -5.19
C LEU A 97 -1.46 -4.45 -6.12
N GLY A 98 -1.58 -4.69 -7.43
CA GLY A 98 -1.71 -3.68 -8.47
C GLY A 98 -2.92 -2.79 -8.27
N SER A 99 -4.08 -3.38 -8.00
CA SER A 99 -5.32 -2.65 -7.78
C SER A 99 -5.26 -1.77 -6.53
N ILE A 100 -4.69 -2.27 -5.42
CA ILE A 100 -4.55 -1.48 -4.19
C ILE A 100 -3.55 -0.35 -4.40
N LEU A 101 -2.33 -0.65 -4.85
CA LEU A 101 -1.28 0.35 -5.02
C LEU A 101 -1.66 1.40 -6.07
N GLY A 102 -2.15 0.96 -7.22
CA GLY A 102 -2.56 1.85 -8.31
C GLY A 102 -3.63 2.85 -7.88
N PHE A 103 -4.61 2.39 -7.09
CA PHE A 103 -5.60 3.30 -6.51
C PHE A 103 -4.97 4.26 -5.50
N LEU A 104 -4.20 3.76 -4.53
CA LEU A 104 -3.65 4.59 -3.44
C LEU A 104 -2.71 5.69 -3.96
N ILE A 105 -1.88 5.36 -4.96
CA ILE A 105 -0.94 6.30 -5.57
C ILE A 105 -1.69 7.40 -6.34
N GLY A 106 -2.75 7.05 -7.05
CA GLY A 106 -3.55 8.04 -7.79
C GLY A 106 -4.44 8.89 -6.89
N ALA A 107 -4.92 8.32 -5.77
CA ALA A 107 -5.89 8.98 -4.90
C ALA A 107 -5.26 9.80 -3.77
N ILE A 108 -4.04 9.47 -3.33
CA ILE A 108 -3.43 10.06 -2.14
C ILE A 108 -2.03 10.60 -2.49
N PRO A 109 -1.86 11.93 -2.63
CA PRO A 109 -0.61 12.54 -3.08
C PRO A 109 0.63 12.11 -2.28
N ILE A 110 0.53 12.07 -0.95
CA ILE A 110 1.65 11.71 -0.08
C ILE A 110 2.06 10.23 -0.22
N VAL A 111 1.08 9.34 -0.46
CA VAL A 111 1.35 7.92 -0.70
C VAL A 111 1.96 7.74 -2.08
N GLY A 112 1.46 8.44 -3.09
CA GLY A 112 2.03 8.44 -4.43
C GLY A 112 3.47 8.94 -4.47
N PHE A 113 3.79 9.98 -3.68
CA PHE A 113 5.15 10.49 -3.54
C PHE A 113 6.14 9.47 -2.94
N ILE A 114 5.71 8.71 -1.92
CA ILE A 114 6.58 7.76 -1.22
C ILE A 114 6.72 6.45 -2.00
N LEU A 115 5.60 5.91 -2.49
CA LEU A 115 5.58 4.60 -3.12
C LEU A 115 5.88 4.66 -4.61
N GLY A 116 5.58 5.76 -5.29
CA GLY A 116 5.74 5.95 -6.74
C GLY A 116 7.11 5.52 -7.30
N PRO A 117 8.25 5.92 -6.69
CA PRO A 117 9.58 5.52 -7.15
C PRO A 117 9.84 4.00 -7.09
N VAL A 118 9.17 3.30 -6.18
CA VAL A 118 9.43 1.89 -5.85
C VAL A 118 8.43 0.96 -6.55
N VAL A 119 7.19 1.40 -6.74
CA VAL A 119 6.12 0.59 -7.35
C VAL A 119 6.15 0.53 -8.88
N GLY A 120 6.76 1.49 -9.56
CA GLY A 120 6.90 1.46 -11.03
C GLY A 120 7.57 0.17 -11.53
N PRO A 121 8.75 -0.22 -10.99
CA PRO A 121 9.38 -1.49 -11.29
C PRO A 121 8.51 -2.73 -10.98
N LEU A 122 7.74 -2.72 -9.89
CA LEU A 122 6.81 -3.80 -9.59
C LEU A 122 5.71 -3.93 -10.64
N PHE A 123 5.09 -2.81 -11.01
CA PHE A 123 4.05 -2.80 -12.04
C PHE A 123 4.58 -3.32 -13.38
N ALA A 124 5.79 -2.92 -13.78
CA ALA A 124 6.44 -3.48 -14.95
C ALA A 124 6.69 -5.00 -14.80
N ALA A 125 7.24 -5.45 -13.67
CA ALA A 125 7.57 -6.85 -13.41
C ALA A 125 6.34 -7.78 -13.41
N PHE A 126 5.18 -7.27 -12.97
CA PHE A 126 3.93 -8.01 -12.95
C PHE A 126 3.04 -7.76 -14.18
N GLY A 127 3.49 -6.96 -15.16
CA GLY A 127 2.67 -6.57 -16.31
C GLY A 127 1.41 -5.78 -15.96
N LEU A 128 1.41 -5.12 -14.80
CA LEU A 128 0.27 -4.37 -14.26
C LEU A 128 0.33 -2.95 -14.82
N ILE A 129 -0.45 -2.65 -15.84
CA ILE A 129 -0.65 -1.26 -16.27
C ILE A 129 -1.59 -0.58 -15.27
N LEU A 130 -1.35 0.71 -14.99
CA LEU A 130 -2.14 1.59 -14.10
C LEU A 130 -3.63 1.79 -14.52
N GLY A 131 -4.22 0.90 -15.33
CA GLY A 131 -5.59 0.97 -15.85
C GLY A 131 -6.50 -0.21 -15.48
N PHE A 132 -6.07 -1.13 -14.62
CA PHE A 132 -6.79 -2.41 -14.37
C PHE A 132 -8.02 -2.32 -13.43
N GLN A 133 -8.82 -1.26 -13.55
CA GLN A 133 -10.13 -1.18 -12.89
C GLN A 133 -11.27 -1.77 -13.72
N GLN A 134 -11.10 -1.90 -15.05
CA GLN A 134 -12.20 -2.30 -15.94
C GLN A 134 -12.54 -3.80 -15.90
N ASP A 135 -11.66 -4.66 -15.35
CA ASP A 135 -11.78 -6.12 -15.50
C ASP A 135 -11.70 -6.92 -14.19
N ILE A 136 -11.96 -6.31 -13.03
CA ILE A 136 -12.19 -7.10 -11.80
C ILE A 136 -13.55 -7.78 -11.93
N SER A 137 -13.57 -8.99 -12.49
CA SER A 137 -14.79 -9.77 -12.70
C SER A 137 -15.45 -10.17 -11.37
N ASN A 138 -14.66 -10.27 -10.29
CA ASN A 138 -15.14 -10.57 -8.96
C ASN A 138 -15.61 -9.31 -8.21
N LYS A 139 -16.94 -9.08 -8.21
CA LYS A 139 -17.57 -7.95 -7.52
C LYS A 139 -17.31 -7.91 -6.00
N ALA A 140 -17.05 -9.05 -5.35
CA ALA A 140 -16.74 -9.09 -3.93
C ALA A 140 -15.32 -8.56 -3.67
N LEU A 141 -14.34 -9.02 -4.45
CA LEU A 141 -12.96 -8.51 -4.40
C LEU A 141 -12.93 -6.99 -4.66
N ALA A 142 -13.66 -6.51 -5.67
CA ALA A 142 -13.74 -5.08 -5.98
C ALA A 142 -14.27 -4.25 -4.78
N ARG A 143 -15.27 -4.76 -4.06
CA ARG A 143 -15.80 -4.08 -2.86
C ARG A 143 -14.79 -4.06 -1.71
N GLU A 144 -14.08 -5.16 -1.49
CA GLU A 144 -13.05 -5.22 -0.44
C GLU A 144 -11.87 -4.30 -0.75
N ILE A 145 -11.44 -4.21 -2.01
CA ILE A 145 -10.43 -3.23 -2.45
C ILE A 145 -10.93 -1.80 -2.20
N ALA A 146 -12.17 -1.48 -2.57
CA ALA A 146 -12.74 -0.16 -2.31
C ALA A 146 -12.86 0.16 -0.80
N LYS A 147 -13.13 -0.86 0.04
CA LYS A 147 -13.15 -0.73 1.49
C LYS A 147 -11.76 -0.52 2.08
N ALA A 148 -10.77 -1.28 1.62
CA ALA A 148 -9.37 -1.10 1.98
C ALA A 148 -8.91 0.33 1.68
N ASN A 149 -9.24 0.84 0.50
CA ASN A 149 -8.85 2.19 0.08
C ASN A 149 -9.46 3.29 0.96
N ARG A 150 -10.71 3.11 1.42
CA ARG A 150 -11.34 4.05 2.37
C ARG A 150 -10.57 4.19 3.68
N SER A 151 -9.86 3.14 4.13
CA SER A 151 -9.03 3.21 5.35
C SER A 151 -7.86 4.19 5.26
N PHE A 152 -7.46 4.57 4.04
CA PHE A 152 -6.41 5.56 3.79
C PHE A 152 -6.95 6.92 3.36
N GLY A 153 -8.27 7.06 3.11
CA GLY A 153 -8.86 8.27 2.53
C GLY A 153 -8.65 9.53 3.38
N ASN A 154 -8.51 9.38 4.70
CA ASN A 154 -8.25 10.50 5.63
C ASN A 154 -6.83 11.06 5.52
N LEU A 155 -5.94 10.42 4.74
CA LEU A 155 -4.61 10.92 4.39
C LEU A 155 -4.64 11.85 3.16
N ALA A 156 -5.72 11.84 2.37
CA ALA A 156 -5.91 12.82 1.31
C ALA A 156 -6.34 14.16 1.97
N GLY A 157 -5.62 15.23 1.63
CA GLY A 157 -5.92 16.60 2.07
C GLY A 157 -7.32 17.05 1.66
#